data_AF-E3W741-F1
#
_entry.id   AF-E3W741-F1
#
_cell.length_a   1.000
_cell.length_b   1.000
_cell.length_c   1.000
_cell.angle_alpha   90.00
_cell.angle_beta   90.00
_cell.angle_gamma   90.00
#
_symmetry.space_group_name_H-M   'P 1'
#
loop_
_entity.id
_entity.type
_entity.pdbx_description
1 polymer ?
#
loop_
_entity_poly.entity_id
_entity_poly.type
_entity_poly.pdbx_seq_one_letter_code
_entity_poly.pdbx_strand_id
1 'polypeptide(L)'
;MVQAMRDQSIAVKGRLICGDKPAANVRIKLWEEDSGPDPDDLLEAGYTDSNGEFQLSGGEAELTPIDPIFKVYHDCDDKYIPGHRKVKFLIPKSYITQGKTPKKTFDLGVLNLETIFPKEERELIVSRKRRHHPKQYINEEDSF
;
A
#
# COMPACT_ATOMS: atom_id res chain seq x y z
N MET A 1 -19.53 7.72 24.27
CA MET A 1 -18.51 6.66 24.22
C MET A 1 -17.17 7.34 24.03
N VAL A 2 -16.19 7.05 24.88
CA VAL A 2 -14.84 7.62 24.72
C VAL A 2 -14.17 6.87 23.57
N GLN A 3 -13.90 7.55 22.46
CA GLN A 3 -13.00 7.02 21.43
C GLN A 3 -11.58 7.15 21.98
N ALA A 4 -10.89 6.01 22.11
CA ALA A 4 -9.48 5.95 22.49
C ALA A 4 -8.71 5.33 21.34
N MET A 5 -7.50 5.82 21.09
CA MET A 5 -6.61 5.23 20.08
C MET A 5 -6.33 3.77 20.44
N ARG A 6 -6.34 2.89 19.45
CA ARG A 6 -6.09 1.47 19.63
C ARG A 6 -5.05 1.03 18.62
N ASP A 7 -4.04 0.32 19.10
CA ASP A 7 -3.11 -0.38 18.22
C ASP A 7 -3.88 -1.43 17.41
N GLN A 8 -3.75 -1.35 16.10
CA GLN A 8 -4.28 -2.30 15.14
C GLN A 8 -3.16 -2.74 14.22
N SER A 9 -3.20 -3.99 13.78
CA SER A 9 -2.18 -4.55 12.89
C SER A 9 -2.76 -5.50 11.88
N ILE A 10 -2.06 -5.60 10.76
CA ILE A 10 -2.41 -6.41 9.59
C ILE A 10 -1.16 -7.08 9.04
N ALA A 11 -1.33 -8.27 8.45
CA ALA A 11 -0.28 -8.93 7.68
C ALA A 11 -0.86 -9.52 6.40
N VAL A 12 -0.07 -9.49 5.33
CA VAL A 12 -0.39 -10.07 4.03
C VAL A 12 0.79 -10.88 3.51
N LYS A 13 0.51 -11.99 2.86
CA LYS A 13 1.52 -12.81 2.17
C LYS A 13 0.97 -13.32 0.84
N GLY A 14 1.85 -13.83 0.00
CA GLY A 14 1.48 -14.51 -1.23
C GLY A 14 2.68 -14.72 -2.15
N ARG A 15 2.39 -15.03 -3.41
CA ARG A 15 3.38 -15.22 -4.47
C ARG A 15 2.93 -14.55 -5.76
N LEU A 16 3.83 -13.79 -6.38
CA LEU A 16 3.60 -13.14 -7.66
C LEU A 16 4.32 -13.89 -8.78
N ILE A 17 3.63 -14.08 -9.89
CA ILE A 17 4.18 -14.67 -11.12
C ILE A 17 3.91 -13.73 -12.31
N CYS A 18 4.71 -13.87 -13.35
CA CYS A 18 4.55 -13.18 -14.63
C CYS A 18 4.67 -14.26 -15.71
N GLY A 19 3.52 -14.72 -16.22
CA GLY A 19 3.46 -15.91 -17.06
C GLY A 19 3.82 -17.16 -16.28
N ASP A 20 4.77 -17.91 -16.82
CA ASP A 20 5.28 -19.15 -16.24
C ASP A 20 6.41 -18.93 -15.22
N LYS A 21 6.85 -17.68 -15.01
CA LYS A 21 8.02 -17.36 -14.20
C LYS A 21 7.65 -16.65 -12.89
N PRO A 22 8.42 -16.91 -11.82
CA PRO A 22 8.40 -16.06 -10.62
C PRO A 22 8.59 -14.58 -10.97
N ALA A 23 7.72 -13.72 -10.44
CA ALA A 23 7.90 -12.28 -10.54
C ALA A 23 8.81 -11.82 -9.39
N ALA A 24 10.12 -12.00 -9.57
CA ALA A 24 11.12 -11.66 -8.57
C ALA A 24 11.44 -10.16 -8.54
N ASN A 25 11.85 -9.66 -7.36
CA ASN A 25 12.24 -8.27 -7.14
C ASN A 25 11.16 -7.24 -7.56
N VAL A 26 9.89 -7.61 -7.39
CA VAL A 26 8.74 -6.74 -7.62
C VAL A 26 8.53 -5.90 -6.37
N ARG A 27 8.43 -4.57 -6.53
CA ARG A 27 8.24 -3.67 -5.40
C ARG A 27 6.81 -3.76 -4.90
N ILE A 28 6.67 -3.94 -3.59
CA ILE A 28 5.38 -4.10 -2.92
C ILE A 28 5.29 -3.17 -1.73
N LYS A 29 4.08 -2.72 -1.41
CA LYS A 29 3.83 -1.82 -0.27
C LYS A 29 2.50 -2.16 0.40
N LEU A 30 2.50 -2.12 1.72
CA LEU A 30 1.32 -2.17 2.55
C LEU A 30 1.05 -0.74 3.04
N TRP A 31 -0.14 -0.23 2.74
CA TRP A 31 -0.58 1.11 3.10
C TRP A 31 -1.82 1.05 3.96
N GLU A 32 -1.96 2.05 4.80
CA GLU A 32 -3.21 2.57 5.29
C GLU A 32 -3.64 3.65 4.25
N GLU A 33 -4.84 3.53 3.67
CA GLU A 33 -5.46 4.65 2.93
C GLU A 33 -6.84 4.93 3.57
N ASP A 34 -6.87 5.76 4.62
CA ASP A 34 -8.10 6.18 5.29
C ASP A 34 -8.96 7.07 4.37
N SER A 35 -10.28 6.98 4.57
CA SER A 35 -11.24 7.94 4.02
C SER A 35 -11.54 9.10 4.98
N GLY A 36 -10.95 9.08 6.17
CA GLY A 36 -11.15 9.99 7.29
C GLY A 36 -10.13 11.13 7.41
N PRO A 37 -9.92 11.70 8.61
CA PRO A 37 -9.05 12.86 8.83
C PRO A 37 -7.55 12.52 8.91
N ASP A 38 -7.22 11.24 9.03
CA ASP A 38 -5.85 10.76 9.18
C ASP A 38 -5.17 10.65 7.79
N PRO A 39 -3.88 11.01 7.66
CA PRO A 39 -3.19 10.97 6.37
C PRO A 39 -2.87 9.52 5.96
N ASP A 40 -2.89 9.22 4.65
CA ASP A 40 -2.42 7.92 4.14
C ASP A 40 -1.01 7.57 4.64
N ASP A 41 -0.89 6.46 5.36
CA ASP A 41 0.35 6.05 6.01
C ASP A 41 0.97 4.77 5.40
N LEU A 42 2.29 4.80 5.22
CA LEU A 42 3.04 3.63 4.73
C LEU A 42 3.37 2.71 5.90
N LEU A 43 2.67 1.59 5.99
CA LEU A 43 2.87 0.60 7.05
C LEU A 43 4.16 -0.22 6.83
N GLU A 44 4.36 -0.74 5.62
CA GLU A 44 5.59 -1.46 5.27
C GLU A 44 5.84 -1.44 3.76
N ALA A 45 7.10 -1.54 3.34
CA ALA A 45 7.49 -1.72 1.95
C ALA A 45 8.54 -2.83 1.84
N GLY A 46 8.50 -3.55 0.72
CA GLY A 46 9.45 -4.64 0.45
C GLY A 46 9.52 -4.99 -1.02
N TYR A 47 10.16 -6.13 -1.29
CA TYR A 47 10.28 -6.70 -2.62
C TYR A 47 9.98 -8.20 -2.55
N THR A 48 9.39 -8.74 -3.61
CA THR A 48 9.29 -10.20 -3.75
C THR A 48 10.67 -10.83 -3.87
N ASP A 49 10.81 -12.04 -3.33
CA ASP A 49 12.06 -12.80 -3.41
C ASP A 49 12.28 -13.45 -4.80
N SER A 50 13.31 -14.30 -4.91
CA SER A 50 13.62 -15.02 -6.16
C SER A 50 12.53 -16.00 -6.61
N ASN A 51 11.68 -16.46 -5.69
CA ASN A 51 10.53 -17.33 -5.96
C ASN A 51 9.25 -16.51 -6.23
N GLY A 52 9.32 -15.18 -6.15
CA GLY A 52 8.17 -14.28 -6.27
C GLY A 52 7.35 -14.21 -4.99
N GLU A 53 7.81 -14.81 -3.89
CA GLU A 53 7.11 -14.84 -2.61
C GLU A 53 7.29 -13.51 -1.87
N PHE A 54 6.31 -13.17 -1.06
CA PHE A 54 6.36 -12.01 -0.19
C PHE A 54 5.56 -12.20 1.09
N GLN A 55 5.96 -11.44 2.11
CA GLN A 55 5.21 -11.27 3.34
C GLN A 55 5.48 -9.86 3.87
N LEU A 56 4.40 -9.12 4.14
CA LEU A 56 4.44 -7.80 4.79
C LEU A 56 3.50 -7.81 6.00
N SER A 57 3.83 -7.01 7.00
CA SER A 57 3.06 -6.73 8.19
C SER A 57 3.31 -5.32 8.70
N GLY A 58 2.26 -4.67 9.18
CA GLY A 58 2.38 -3.38 9.82
C GLY A 58 1.16 -3.07 10.68
N GLY A 59 1.18 -1.91 11.31
CA GLY A 59 0.11 -1.51 12.20
C GLY A 59 0.25 -0.08 12.68
N GLU A 60 -0.85 0.47 13.13
CA GLU A 60 -1.01 1.86 13.51
C GLU A 60 -1.96 1.99 14.70
N ALA A 61 -1.86 3.12 15.41
CA ALA A 61 -2.73 3.45 16.51
C ALA A 61 -3.81 4.43 16.05
N GLU A 62 -5.03 3.95 15.85
CA GLU A 62 -6.14 4.75 15.31
C GLU A 62 -7.40 4.67 16.16
N LEU A 63 -8.29 5.65 15.98
CA LEU A 63 -9.61 5.67 16.61
C LEU A 63 -10.61 4.76 15.88
N THR A 64 -10.50 4.67 14.56
CA THR A 64 -11.30 3.86 13.64
C THR A 64 -10.53 2.61 13.20
N PRO A 65 -11.20 1.60 12.62
CA PRO A 65 -10.49 0.49 12.01
C PRO A 65 -9.70 0.94 10.77
N ILE A 66 -8.40 0.63 10.73
CA ILE A 66 -7.50 0.91 9.60
C ILE A 66 -8.09 0.44 8.26
N ASP A 67 -7.71 1.10 7.16
CA ASP A 67 -8.11 0.74 5.80
C ASP A 67 -6.92 0.19 4.98
N PRO A 68 -6.55 -1.11 5.18
CA PRO A 68 -5.32 -1.65 4.63
C PRO A 68 -5.40 -1.94 3.13
N ILE A 69 -4.43 -1.40 2.38
CA ILE A 69 -4.26 -1.59 0.94
C ILE A 69 -2.88 -2.16 0.63
N PHE A 70 -2.87 -3.32 -0.03
CA PHE A 70 -1.65 -3.90 -0.60
C PHE A 70 -1.46 -3.41 -2.03
N LYS A 71 -0.28 -2.86 -2.34
CA LYS A 71 0.06 -2.30 -3.65
C LYS A 71 1.23 -3.04 -4.26
N VAL A 72 1.07 -3.43 -5.52
CA VAL A 72 2.12 -4.09 -6.32
C VAL A 72 2.55 -3.16 -7.44
N TYR A 73 3.86 -2.98 -7.60
CA TYR A 73 4.45 -2.15 -8.65
C TYR A 73 5.34 -3.03 -9.53
N HIS A 74 4.93 -3.27 -10.77
CA HIS A 74 5.53 -4.27 -11.63
C HIS A 74 5.64 -3.82 -13.09
N ASP A 75 6.51 -4.49 -13.83
CA ASP A 75 6.73 -4.30 -15.28
C ASP A 75 6.50 -5.60 -16.05
N CYS A 76 5.64 -6.48 -15.53
CA CYS A 76 5.25 -7.71 -16.22
C CYS A 76 4.65 -7.36 -17.60
N ASP A 77 5.20 -7.95 -18.65
CA ASP A 77 4.97 -7.65 -20.07
C ASP A 77 5.14 -6.17 -20.48
N ASP A 78 5.82 -5.38 -19.66
CA ASP A 78 5.77 -3.93 -19.77
C ASP A 78 7.11 -3.22 -19.48
N LYS A 79 8.23 -3.95 -19.64
CA LYS A 79 9.58 -3.47 -19.27
C LYS A 79 10.09 -2.25 -20.04
N TYR A 80 9.48 -1.93 -21.19
CA TYR A 80 9.94 -0.86 -22.07
C TYR A 80 9.13 0.43 -21.94
N ILE A 81 8.01 0.42 -21.21
CA ILE A 81 7.19 1.61 -21.01
C ILE A 81 7.65 2.32 -19.72
N PRO A 82 7.91 3.65 -19.74
CA PRO A 82 8.40 4.36 -18.56
C PRO A 82 7.47 4.29 -17.35
N GLY A 83 8.03 3.98 -16.18
CA GLY A 83 7.26 3.80 -14.94
C GLY A 83 6.74 2.38 -14.76
N HIS A 84 6.08 2.14 -13.62
CA HIS A 84 5.61 0.81 -13.22
C HIS A 84 4.09 0.73 -13.26
N ARG A 85 3.55 -0.40 -13.72
CA ARG A 85 2.14 -0.74 -13.50
C ARG A 85 1.90 -0.85 -12.00
N LYS A 86 0.80 -0.27 -11.51
CA LYS A 86 0.45 -0.22 -10.08
C LYS A 86 -0.93 -0.81 -9.88
N VAL A 87 -1.00 -1.92 -9.17
CA VAL A 87 -2.25 -2.60 -8.79
C VAL A 87 -2.48 -2.41 -7.30
N LYS A 88 -3.73 -2.14 -6.92
CA LYS A 88 -4.17 -2.01 -5.51
C LYS A 88 -5.11 -3.16 -5.14
N PHE A 89 -4.86 -3.79 -4.00
CA PHE A 89 -5.70 -4.83 -3.41
C PHE A 89 -6.16 -4.38 -2.03
N LEU A 90 -7.47 -4.31 -1.84
CA LEU A 90 -8.07 -4.09 -0.52
C LEU A 90 -7.92 -5.37 0.29
N ILE A 91 -7.29 -5.28 1.47
CA ILE A 91 -7.21 -6.41 2.39
C ILE A 91 -8.52 -6.43 3.20
N PRO A 92 -9.23 -7.57 3.32
CA PRO A 92 -10.48 -7.61 4.06
C PRO A 92 -10.28 -7.21 5.53
N LYS A 93 -11.13 -6.30 6.03
CA LYS A 93 -11.07 -5.81 7.42
C LYS A 93 -11.13 -6.92 8.48
N SER A 94 -11.66 -8.10 8.15
CA SER A 94 -11.68 -9.28 9.04
C SER A 94 -10.30 -9.84 9.39
N TYR A 95 -9.25 -9.43 8.68
CA TYR A 95 -7.86 -9.79 8.97
C TYR A 95 -7.15 -8.76 9.88
N ILE A 96 -7.76 -7.60 10.15
CA ILE A 96 -7.24 -6.64 11.11
C ILE A 96 -7.31 -7.26 12.51
N THR A 97 -6.24 -7.11 13.27
CA THR A 97 -6.15 -7.63 14.63
C THR A 97 -5.77 -6.54 15.61
N GLN A 98 -6.22 -6.68 16.86
CA GLN A 98 -5.88 -5.74 17.94
C GLN A 98 -4.46 -6.00 18.47
N GLY A 99 -3.75 -4.91 18.71
CA GLY A 99 -2.36 -4.88 19.16
C GLY A 99 -1.38 -4.62 18.02
N LYS A 100 -0.11 -4.39 18.40
CA LYS A 100 0.98 -4.01 17.49
C LYS A 100 1.46 -5.14 16.57
N THR A 101 1.14 -6.39 16.90
CA THR A 101 1.60 -7.57 16.17
C THR A 101 0.41 -8.32 15.60
N PRO A 102 0.38 -8.58 14.27
CA PRO A 102 -0.76 -9.22 13.65
C PRO A 102 -0.90 -10.67 14.09
N LYS A 103 -2.11 -11.06 14.49
CA LYS A 103 -2.42 -12.45 14.92
C LYS A 103 -2.90 -13.33 13.77
N LYS A 104 -3.20 -12.73 12.62
CA LYS A 104 -3.66 -13.39 11.41
C LYS A 104 -2.93 -12.78 10.21
N THR A 105 -2.77 -13.59 9.17
CA THR A 105 -2.16 -13.16 7.91
C THR A 105 -3.15 -13.45 6.80
N PHE A 106 -3.44 -12.43 5.99
CA PHE A 106 -4.20 -12.60 4.76
C PHE A 106 -3.30 -13.23 3.69
N ASP A 107 -3.70 -14.38 3.17
CA ASP A 107 -2.99 -15.06 2.09
C ASP A 107 -3.66 -14.70 0.76
N LEU A 108 -2.97 -13.91 -0.06
CA LEU A 108 -3.41 -13.54 -1.40
C LEU A 108 -3.32 -14.73 -2.37
N GLY A 109 -2.57 -15.79 -2.01
CA GLY A 109 -2.29 -16.92 -2.87
C GLY A 109 -1.28 -16.60 -3.95
N VAL A 110 -1.42 -17.26 -5.11
CA VAL A 110 -0.57 -17.05 -6.28
C VAL A 110 -1.28 -16.14 -7.27
N LEU A 111 -0.67 -15.03 -7.62
CA LEU A 111 -1.23 -14.04 -8.53
C LEU A 111 -0.35 -13.88 -9.77
N ASN A 112 -0.94 -14.08 -10.96
CA ASN A 112 -0.30 -13.78 -12.23
C ASN A 112 -0.52 -12.32 -12.63
N LEU A 113 0.57 -11.58 -12.84
CA LEU A 113 0.59 -10.16 -13.16
C LEU A 113 0.46 -9.85 -14.67
N GLU A 114 0.37 -10.86 -15.54
CA GLU A 114 0.08 -10.68 -16.97
C GLU A 114 -1.31 -10.08 -17.20
N THR A 115 -2.27 -10.45 -16.35
CA THR A 115 -3.64 -9.94 -16.47
C THR A 115 -3.67 -8.42 -16.24
N ILE A 116 -4.66 -7.77 -16.85
CA ILE A 116 -4.97 -6.37 -16.60
C ILE A 116 -5.96 -6.32 -15.45
N PHE A 117 -5.66 -5.51 -14.43
CA PHE A 117 -6.55 -5.36 -13.27
C PHE A 117 -7.48 -4.16 -13.48
N PRO A 118 -8.76 -4.25 -13.08
CA PRO A 118 -9.64 -3.08 -13.05
C PRO A 118 -9.03 -1.97 -12.20
N LYS A 119 -9.06 -0.72 -12.73
CA LYS A 119 -8.46 0.46 -12.08
C LYS A 119 -6.95 0.36 -11.81
N GLU A 120 -6.25 -0.47 -12.57
CA GLU A 120 -4.80 -0.45 -12.58
C GLU A 120 -4.27 0.92 -13.02
N GLU A 121 -3.28 1.41 -12.29
CA GLU A 121 -2.67 2.72 -12.50
C GLU A 121 -1.22 2.57 -12.99
N ARG A 122 -0.55 3.69 -13.26
CA ARG A 122 0.88 3.72 -13.58
C ARG A 122 1.62 4.72 -12.70
N GLU A 123 2.67 4.27 -12.02
CA GLU A 123 3.60 5.14 -11.30
C GLU A 123 4.75 5.56 -12.22
N LEU A 124 4.77 6.82 -12.65
CA LEU A 124 5.85 7.36 -13.46
C LEU A 124 7.08 7.70 -12.60
N ILE A 125 8.27 7.33 -13.07
CA ILE A 125 9.54 7.80 -12.51
C ILE A 125 9.77 9.22 -13.04
N VAL A 126 9.15 10.21 -12.40
CA VAL A 126 9.42 11.63 -12.69
C VAL A 126 10.69 12.02 -11.94
N SER A 127 11.69 12.57 -12.63
CA SER A 127 12.81 13.24 -11.95
C SER A 127 12.23 14.44 -11.18
N ARG A 128 12.02 14.28 -9.88
CA ARG A 128 11.47 15.36 -9.05
C ARG A 128 12.51 16.47 -8.94
N LYS A 129 12.47 17.46 -9.85
CA LYS A 129 12.81 18.83 -9.48
C LYS A 129 11.74 19.23 -8.46
N ARG A 130 12.10 19.22 -7.17
CA ARG A 130 11.20 19.51 -6.03
C ARG A 130 10.34 20.73 -6.37
N ARG A 131 9.06 20.54 -6.71
CA ARG A 131 8.08 21.63 -6.70
C ARG A 131 7.76 21.86 -5.23
N HIS A 132 8.51 22.77 -4.62
CA HIS A 132 8.15 23.35 -3.34
C HIS A 132 6.79 24.02 -3.54
N HIS A 133 5.73 23.42 -2.99
CA HIS A 133 4.46 24.12 -2.85
C HIS A 133 4.60 24.94 -1.57
N PRO A 134 4.67 26.28 -1.63
CA PRO A 134 4.61 27.07 -0.42
C PRO A 134 3.22 26.86 0.19
N LYS A 135 3.17 26.49 1.47
CA LYS A 135 1.94 26.58 2.26
C LYS A 135 1.67 28.07 2.46
N GLN A 136 0.61 28.59 1.84
CA GLN A 136 0.06 29.88 2.24
C GLN A 136 -0.60 29.68 3.61
N TYR A 137 0.01 30.23 4.65
CA TYR A 137 -0.66 30.44 5.93
C TYR A 137 -1.57 31.66 5.77
N ILE A 138 -2.88 31.47 5.93
CA ILE A 138 -3.85 32.55 6.07
C ILE A 138 -3.69 33.06 7.50
N ASN A 139 -3.30 34.32 7.66
CA ASN A 139 -3.31 35.00 8.95
C ASN A 139 -4.71 35.59 9.18
N GLU A 140 -5.38 35.16 10.25
CA GLU A 140 -6.56 35.81 10.81
C GLU A 140 -6.15 37.16 11.43
N GLU A 141 -6.16 38.25 10.66
CA GLU A 141 -6.01 39.59 11.23
C GLU A 141 -6.66 40.72 10.41
N ASP A 142 -7.67 40.42 9.59
CA ASP A 142 -8.49 41.46 8.94
C ASP A 142 -9.98 41.25 9.25
N SER A 143 -10.35 41.50 10.51
CA SER A 143 -11.74 41.78 10.92
C SER A 143 -11.79 43.19 11.51
N PHE A 144 -12.07 44.17 10.65
CA PHE A 144 -12.68 45.46 11.00
C PHE A 144 -13.71 45.81 9.94
#